data_AF-A0A1J9P0P1-F1
#
_entry.id   AF-A0A1J9P0P1-F1
#
_cell.length_a   1.000
_cell.length_b   1.000
_cell.length_c   1.000
_cell.angle_alpha   90.00
_cell.angle_beta   90.00
_cell.angle_gamma   90.00
#
_symmetry.space_group_name_H-M   'P 1'
#
loop_
_entity.id
_entity.type
_entity.pdbx_description
1 polymer ?
#
loop_
_entity_poly.entity_id
_entity_poly.type
_entity_poly.pdbx_seq_one_letter_code
_entity_poly.pdbx_strand_id
1 'polypeptide(L)'
;MPPRTRATAGLLDTPASNNNMDENDEYRQETPTPGPRGDTGHDNAMIRMMMEYMERQDRRMEALIQKLGDNSTSLSNTRDPIDEFRRDAKTKLEGKHAIILTGINYLEWKSSILADAHLIQAKDILVKEETVPPTTAPLDTQLWNKKNELLYTRIFQSLNATVRDSLGPLDNYMAAATIWKSLAQRYAISHAEERLQTTKKMRDLRLKNNDIHTYLTDFRDLKAKLVSLGENWAESTYHDLFILGLGDWQQEFVRMKLDEFYATKQGPIQNLDLDVLMDQLATRATATTTSATQRPVYERPEEQRQCHYCENTGH
;
A
#
# COMPACT_ATOMS: atom_id res chain seq x y z
N MET A 1 39.95 33.72 5.23
CA MET A 1 40.99 33.20 6.16
C MET A 1 40.37 32.08 7.02
N PRO A 2 41.17 31.13 7.56
CA PRO A 2 40.71 30.01 8.42
C PRO A 2 40.63 30.47 9.92
N PRO A 3 40.23 29.66 10.94
CA PRO A 3 40.44 28.20 11.21
C PRO A 3 39.22 27.32 10.88
N ARG A 4 39.27 25.99 10.69
CA ARG A 4 40.22 24.89 11.04
C ARG A 4 40.02 24.27 12.44
N THR A 5 39.09 23.31 12.54
CA THR A 5 38.89 22.41 13.70
C THR A 5 39.56 21.05 13.44
N ARG A 6 39.91 20.30 14.49
CA ARG A 6 40.78 19.11 14.45
C ARG A 6 40.08 17.88 15.00
N ALA A 7 40.26 16.73 14.36
CA ALA A 7 39.83 15.42 14.87
C ALA A 7 41.01 14.65 15.48
N THR A 8 40.72 13.79 16.46
CA THR A 8 41.66 12.79 17.02
C THR A 8 40.85 11.55 17.44
N ALA A 9 41.45 10.36 17.38
CA ALA A 9 40.83 9.08 17.74
C ALA A 9 41.75 8.26 18.68
N GLY A 10 41.19 7.21 19.29
CA GLY A 10 41.83 6.33 20.28
C GLY A 10 40.77 5.81 21.25
N LEU A 11 40.35 4.54 21.34
CA LEU A 11 40.84 3.22 20.89
C LEU A 11 41.74 2.46 21.90
N LEU A 12 41.13 1.44 22.52
CA LEU A 12 41.65 0.19 23.13
C LEU A 12 42.32 0.16 24.53
N ASP A 13 41.72 -0.73 25.34
CA ASP A 13 42.31 -1.82 26.15
C ASP A 13 42.68 -1.74 27.65
N THR A 14 42.44 -2.90 28.27
CA THR A 14 42.44 -3.27 29.70
C THR A 14 43.79 -3.85 30.16
N PRO A 15 44.02 -3.95 31.50
CA PRO A 15 44.02 -5.28 32.17
C PRO A 15 43.30 -5.21 33.57
N ALA A 16 42.78 -6.26 34.23
CA ALA A 16 43.36 -7.55 34.66
C ALA A 16 44.59 -7.41 35.59
N SER A 17 44.83 -8.20 36.66
CA SER A 17 44.03 -9.05 37.56
C SER A 17 44.89 -9.29 38.86
N ASN A 18 44.67 -10.13 39.90
CA ASN A 18 43.76 -11.24 40.26
C ASN A 18 43.85 -11.46 41.82
N ASN A 19 43.32 -12.58 42.38
CA ASN A 19 43.68 -13.21 43.68
C ASN A 19 43.14 -12.56 45.00
N ASN A 20 42.88 -13.27 46.12
CA ASN A 20 42.74 -14.72 46.40
C ASN A 20 42.07 -14.99 47.79
N MET A 21 41.77 -16.28 48.03
CA MET A 21 41.62 -16.98 49.33
C MET A 21 40.34 -16.79 50.16
N ASP A 22 39.49 -17.82 50.11
CA ASP A 22 38.73 -18.33 51.26
C ASP A 22 39.67 -18.95 52.31
N GLU A 23 39.24 -18.98 53.58
CA GLU A 23 39.22 -20.21 54.40
C GLU A 23 38.26 -20.06 55.60
N ASN A 24 37.30 -20.99 55.70
CA ASN A 24 36.74 -21.65 56.89
C ASN A 24 36.21 -20.75 58.06
N ASP A 25 34.88 -20.72 58.29
CA ASP A 25 34.14 -21.59 59.23
C ASP A 25 34.09 -21.03 60.68
N GLU A 26 33.07 -21.25 61.51
CA GLU A 26 31.80 -22.00 61.37
C GLU A 26 30.73 -21.26 62.21
N TYR A 27 29.43 -21.28 61.81
CA TYR A 27 28.27 -21.52 62.70
C TYR A 27 26.91 -21.28 62.01
N ARG A 28 26.22 -22.39 61.72
CA ARG A 28 24.76 -22.55 61.52
C ARG A 28 24.05 -21.75 60.42
N GLN A 29 23.69 -22.48 59.37
CA GLN A 29 22.62 -22.17 58.44
C GLN A 29 21.24 -22.19 59.14
N GLU A 30 20.43 -21.15 58.96
CA GLU A 30 19.03 -21.24 58.52
C GLU A 30 18.72 -19.98 57.69
N THR A 31 18.17 -20.13 56.48
CA THR A 31 17.97 -19.02 55.53
C THR A 31 16.55 -18.47 55.53
N PRO A 32 16.32 -17.19 55.86
CA PRO A 32 15.03 -16.53 55.65
C PRO A 32 14.87 -16.11 54.17
N THR A 33 13.81 -16.58 53.52
CA THR A 33 13.49 -16.23 52.12
C THR A 33 13.25 -14.72 51.95
N PRO A 34 13.91 -14.04 50.98
CA PRO A 34 13.58 -12.66 50.63
C PRO A 34 12.16 -12.57 50.02
N GLY A 35 11.24 -11.89 50.70
CA GLY A 35 9.86 -11.71 50.24
C GLY A 35 9.73 -10.73 49.07
N PRO A 36 8.67 -10.84 48.24
CA PRO A 36 8.51 -10.03 47.04
C PRO A 36 8.17 -8.56 47.36
N ARG A 37 9.00 -7.65 46.84
CA ARG A 37 8.63 -6.27 46.48
C ARG A 37 8.81 -6.12 44.97
N GLY A 38 7.93 -5.43 44.23
CA GLY A 38 6.71 -4.78 44.70
C GLY A 38 6.32 -3.55 43.91
N ASP A 39 6.45 -3.56 42.58
CA ASP A 39 6.13 -2.41 41.71
C ASP A 39 5.34 -2.81 40.46
N THR A 40 4.35 -3.70 40.64
CA THR A 40 3.44 -4.15 39.57
C THR A 40 2.20 -3.25 39.42
N GLY A 41 2.23 -2.04 39.99
CA GLY A 41 1.07 -1.16 40.10
C GLY A 41 0.63 -0.53 38.77
N HIS A 42 1.59 -0.06 37.96
CA HIS A 42 1.30 0.62 36.69
C HIS A 42 0.88 -0.36 35.59
N ASP A 43 1.61 -1.47 35.44
CA ASP A 43 1.31 -2.47 34.40
C ASP A 43 -0.06 -3.13 34.62
N ASN A 44 -0.39 -3.51 35.86
CA ASN A 44 -1.73 -4.02 36.18
C ASN A 44 -2.82 -2.97 35.93
N ALA A 45 -2.56 -1.67 36.14
CA ALA A 45 -3.52 -0.63 35.83
C ALA A 45 -3.75 -0.48 34.31
N MET A 46 -2.68 -0.53 33.51
CA MET A 46 -2.78 -0.47 32.04
C MET A 46 -3.46 -1.73 31.47
N ILE A 47 -3.05 -2.92 31.92
CA ILE A 47 -3.66 -4.21 31.53
C ILE A 47 -5.14 -4.22 31.91
N ARG A 48 -5.51 -3.77 33.12
CA ARG A 48 -6.92 -3.68 33.54
C ARG A 48 -7.71 -2.70 32.68
N MET A 49 -7.20 -1.50 32.39
CA MET A 49 -7.88 -0.56 31.49
C MET A 49 -8.07 -1.13 30.08
N MET A 50 -7.09 -1.88 29.57
CA MET A 50 -7.13 -2.49 28.23
C MET A 50 -8.09 -3.70 28.19
N MET A 51 -8.18 -4.47 29.27
CA MET A 51 -9.17 -5.53 29.46
C MET A 51 -10.59 -4.95 29.59
N GLU A 52 -10.79 -3.94 30.45
CA GLU A 52 -12.05 -3.21 30.57
C GLU A 52 -12.48 -2.55 29.25
N TYR A 53 -11.53 -2.13 28.40
CA TYR A 53 -11.79 -1.62 27.06
C TYR A 53 -12.27 -2.73 26.13
N MET A 54 -11.56 -3.87 26.05
CA MET A 54 -11.98 -5.01 25.23
C MET A 54 -13.36 -5.55 25.66
N GLU A 55 -13.57 -5.79 26.96
CA GLU A 55 -14.90 -6.18 27.46
C GLU A 55 -15.98 -5.13 27.18
N ARG A 56 -15.64 -3.84 27.15
CA ARG A 56 -16.59 -2.78 26.74
C ARG A 56 -16.88 -2.85 25.25
N GLN A 57 -15.93 -3.18 24.38
CA GLN A 57 -16.19 -3.37 22.95
C GLN A 57 -16.98 -4.66 22.68
N ASP A 58 -16.73 -5.75 23.41
CA ASP A 58 -17.49 -7.00 23.27
C ASP A 58 -18.92 -6.84 23.80
N ARG A 59 -19.12 -6.25 24.99
CA ARG A 59 -20.48 -5.91 25.47
C ARG A 59 -21.22 -4.91 24.56
N ARG A 60 -20.49 -4.04 23.83
CA ARG A 60 -21.08 -3.20 22.77
C ARG A 60 -21.45 -4.03 21.53
N MET A 61 -20.62 -4.98 21.12
CA MET A 61 -20.89 -5.88 19.99
C MET A 61 -22.11 -6.76 20.28
N GLU A 62 -22.17 -7.38 21.46
CA GLU A 62 -23.34 -8.14 21.92
C GLU A 62 -24.60 -7.27 21.99
N ALA A 63 -24.53 -6.05 22.55
CA ALA A 63 -25.67 -5.14 22.59
C ALA A 63 -26.14 -4.68 21.19
N LEU A 64 -25.25 -4.62 20.20
CA LEU A 64 -25.61 -4.35 18.79
C LEU A 64 -26.27 -5.57 18.13
N ILE A 65 -25.74 -6.77 18.36
CA ILE A 65 -26.32 -8.05 17.90
C ILE A 65 -27.71 -8.27 18.51
N GLN A 66 -27.85 -8.04 19.82
CA GLN A 66 -29.11 -8.19 20.55
C GLN A 66 -30.16 -7.19 20.07
N LYS A 67 -29.79 -5.92 19.82
CA LYS A 67 -30.67 -4.93 19.18
C LYS A 67 -31.08 -5.30 17.74
N LEU A 68 -30.29 -6.11 17.04
CA LEU A 68 -30.68 -6.65 15.72
C LEU A 68 -31.65 -7.84 15.84
N GLY A 69 -31.67 -8.55 16.97
CA GLY A 69 -32.60 -9.65 17.26
C GLY A 69 -33.95 -9.20 17.84
N ASP A 70 -33.94 -8.41 18.92
CA ASP A 70 -35.15 -8.14 19.72
C ASP A 70 -36.22 -7.29 19.01
N ASN A 71 -35.84 -6.59 17.94
CA ASN A 71 -36.77 -5.82 17.09
C ASN A 71 -37.61 -6.69 16.14
N SER A 72 -37.72 -8.01 16.40
CA SER A 72 -38.49 -8.95 15.57
C SER A 72 -39.96 -9.12 16.00
N THR A 73 -40.41 -8.48 17.09
CA THR A 73 -41.68 -8.83 17.76
C THR A 73 -42.61 -7.62 17.98
N SER A 74 -43.01 -6.94 16.90
CA SER A 74 -44.14 -5.99 16.92
C SER A 74 -44.92 -6.02 15.61
N LEU A 75 -46.13 -6.58 15.64
CA LEU A 75 -47.10 -6.53 14.54
C LEU A 75 -48.01 -5.31 14.73
N SER A 76 -47.63 -4.18 14.13
CA SER A 76 -48.53 -3.03 13.95
C SER A 76 -48.62 -2.67 12.47
N ASN A 77 -49.83 -2.42 11.97
CA ASN A 77 -50.10 -2.27 10.52
C ASN A 77 -49.82 -0.86 9.97
N THR A 78 -49.15 0.00 10.73
CA THR A 78 -48.54 1.23 10.26
C THR A 78 -47.06 0.99 9.98
N ARG A 79 -46.63 1.06 8.71
CA ARG A 79 -45.19 1.02 8.38
C ARG A 79 -44.51 2.24 8.96
N ASP A 80 -43.76 2.08 10.04
CA ASP A 80 -42.78 3.06 10.49
C ASP A 80 -41.68 3.16 9.41
N PRO A 81 -41.43 4.35 8.82
CA PRO A 81 -40.38 4.54 7.82
C PRO A 81 -38.97 4.17 8.34
N ILE A 82 -38.73 4.24 9.65
CA ILE A 82 -37.46 3.86 10.28
C ILE A 82 -37.28 2.34 10.31
N ASP A 83 -38.34 1.58 10.63
CA ASP A 83 -38.33 0.11 10.54
C ASP A 83 -38.26 -0.39 9.09
N GLU A 84 -38.94 0.30 8.17
CA GLU A 84 -38.84 0.02 6.74
C GLU A 84 -37.42 0.26 6.21
N PHE A 85 -36.82 1.41 6.54
CA PHE A 85 -35.41 1.68 6.24
C PHE A 85 -34.47 0.65 6.86
N ARG A 86 -34.64 0.29 8.14
CA ARG A 86 -33.79 -0.74 8.80
C ARG A 86 -33.84 -2.07 8.06
N ARG A 87 -35.02 -2.48 7.59
CA ARG A 87 -35.22 -3.75 6.86
C ARG A 87 -34.57 -3.72 5.48
N ASP A 88 -34.82 -2.68 4.70
CA ASP A 88 -34.20 -2.46 3.38
C ASP A 88 -32.67 -2.37 3.47
N ALA A 89 -32.15 -1.58 4.42
CA ALA A 89 -30.73 -1.42 4.66
C ALA A 89 -30.06 -2.74 5.10
N LYS A 90 -30.75 -3.56 5.92
CA LYS A 90 -30.27 -4.91 6.24
C LYS A 90 -30.16 -5.75 4.97
N THR A 91 -31.25 -5.92 4.21
CA THR A 91 -31.29 -6.78 3.02
C THR A 91 -30.27 -6.36 1.94
N LYS A 92 -29.93 -5.07 1.83
CA LYS A 92 -28.90 -4.56 0.91
C LYS A 92 -27.44 -4.84 1.33
N LEU A 93 -27.20 -5.08 2.62
CA LEU A 93 -25.87 -5.34 3.19
C LEU A 93 -25.68 -6.82 3.60
N GLU A 94 -26.76 -7.56 3.75
CA GLU A 94 -26.78 -8.99 4.05
C GLU A 94 -26.09 -9.81 2.94
N GLY A 95 -25.30 -10.83 3.31
CA GLY A 95 -24.44 -11.57 2.39
C GLY A 95 -23.17 -10.84 1.90
N LYS A 96 -23.12 -9.49 1.97
CA LYS A 96 -21.95 -8.73 1.55
C LYS A 96 -20.83 -8.80 2.57
N HIS A 97 -19.78 -9.54 2.23
CA HIS A 97 -18.50 -9.48 2.93
C HIS A 97 -17.91 -8.07 2.76
N ALA A 98 -17.67 -7.38 3.87
CA ALA A 98 -16.88 -6.16 3.85
C ALA A 98 -15.42 -6.52 3.56
N ILE A 99 -14.75 -5.75 2.72
CA ILE A 99 -13.29 -5.85 2.60
C ILE A 99 -12.69 -5.46 3.95
N ILE A 100 -11.75 -6.25 4.47
CA ILE A 100 -11.12 -5.96 5.76
C ILE A 100 -9.94 -5.02 5.54
N LEU A 101 -9.92 -3.88 6.24
CA LEU A 101 -8.77 -2.97 6.26
C LEU A 101 -7.62 -3.63 7.02
N THR A 102 -6.52 -3.88 6.31
CA THR A 102 -5.25 -4.41 6.86
C THR A 102 -4.20 -3.33 7.06
N GLY A 103 -4.49 -2.10 6.62
CA GLY A 103 -3.61 -0.94 6.66
C GLY A 103 -2.94 -0.62 5.31
N ILE A 104 -2.72 -1.62 4.45
CA ILE A 104 -2.13 -1.42 3.11
C ILE A 104 -3.15 -1.34 1.97
N ASN A 105 -4.36 -1.87 2.15
CA ASN A 105 -5.42 -1.93 1.14
C ASN A 105 -6.45 -0.79 1.24
N TYR A 106 -6.05 0.37 1.76
CA TYR A 106 -6.98 1.47 2.09
C TYR A 106 -7.86 1.93 0.91
N LEU A 107 -7.33 2.03 -0.31
CA LEU A 107 -8.12 2.48 -1.48
C LEU A 107 -9.23 1.49 -1.87
N GLU A 108 -8.93 0.20 -1.78
CA GLU A 108 -9.88 -0.89 -2.05
C GLU A 108 -10.99 -0.91 -0.97
N TRP A 109 -10.58 -0.89 0.29
CA TRP A 109 -11.46 -0.78 1.46
C TRP A 109 -12.38 0.45 1.39
N LYS A 110 -11.81 1.64 1.12
CA LYS A 110 -12.53 2.92 0.97
C LYS A 110 -13.61 2.82 -0.10
N SER A 111 -13.30 2.14 -1.22
CA SER A 111 -14.23 1.94 -2.33
C SER A 111 -15.39 1.01 -1.95
N SER A 112 -15.10 -0.09 -1.22
CA SER A 112 -16.12 -1.00 -0.67
C SER A 112 -17.08 -0.27 0.28
N ILE A 113 -16.56 0.50 1.24
CA ILE A 113 -17.39 1.25 2.19
C ILE A 113 -18.22 2.35 1.51
N LEU A 114 -17.68 3.06 0.51
CA LEU A 114 -18.45 4.06 -0.26
C LEU A 114 -19.57 3.42 -1.11
N ALA A 115 -19.38 2.20 -1.59
CA ALA A 115 -20.42 1.46 -2.31
C ALA A 115 -21.56 1.03 -1.36
N ASP A 116 -21.23 0.48 -0.19
CA ASP A 116 -22.22 0.14 0.84
C ASP A 116 -22.97 1.39 1.35
N ALA A 117 -22.25 2.50 1.58
CA ALA A 117 -22.84 3.78 1.98
C ALA A 117 -23.78 4.37 0.92
N HIS A 118 -23.52 4.13 -0.37
CA HIS A 118 -24.42 4.55 -1.44
C HIS A 118 -25.73 3.77 -1.43
N LEU A 119 -25.69 2.44 -1.21
CA LEU A 119 -26.86 1.56 -1.24
C LEU A 119 -27.90 1.88 -0.15
N ILE A 120 -27.42 2.27 1.05
CA ILE A 120 -28.27 2.73 2.16
C ILE A 120 -28.51 4.25 2.17
N GLN A 121 -28.18 4.95 1.06
CA GLN A 121 -28.37 6.39 0.89
C GLN A 121 -27.73 7.25 2.00
N ALA A 122 -26.55 6.85 2.47
CA ALA A 122 -25.82 7.46 3.58
C ALA A 122 -24.44 8.02 3.19
N LYS A 123 -24.04 7.90 1.91
CA LYS A 123 -22.74 8.34 1.36
C LYS A 123 -22.34 9.76 1.79
N ASP A 124 -23.31 10.67 1.84
CA ASP A 124 -23.07 12.07 2.20
C ASP A 124 -22.51 12.26 3.62
N ILE A 125 -22.87 11.39 4.57
CA ILE A 125 -22.32 11.39 5.94
C ILE A 125 -20.78 11.24 5.90
N LEU A 126 -20.26 10.41 4.99
CA LEU A 126 -18.82 10.17 4.83
C LEU A 126 -18.13 11.20 3.92
N VAL A 127 -18.85 11.77 2.95
CA VAL A 127 -18.28 12.65 1.92
C VAL A 127 -18.32 14.13 2.30
N LYS A 128 -19.33 14.57 3.06
CA LYS A 128 -19.42 15.92 3.63
C LYS A 128 -18.96 16.01 5.09
N GLU A 129 -18.46 14.90 5.64
CA GLU A 129 -18.08 14.75 7.05
C GLU A 129 -19.21 15.12 8.05
N GLU A 130 -20.45 14.72 7.76
CA GLU A 130 -21.60 15.04 8.61
C GLU A 130 -21.47 14.33 9.97
N THR A 131 -21.33 15.10 11.06
CA THR A 131 -21.29 14.60 12.45
C THR A 131 -22.63 14.77 13.19
N VAL A 132 -23.56 15.53 12.59
CA VAL A 132 -24.92 15.80 13.08
C VAL A 132 -25.89 15.83 11.89
N PRO A 133 -27.21 15.61 12.09
CA PRO A 133 -28.20 15.71 11.02
C PRO A 133 -28.21 17.11 10.36
N PRO A 134 -28.34 17.22 9.02
CA PRO A 134 -28.44 18.50 8.32
C PRO A 134 -29.82 19.17 8.49
N THR A 135 -30.83 18.45 8.98
CA THR A 135 -32.22 18.92 9.10
C THR A 135 -32.75 18.64 10.50
N THR A 136 -33.41 19.62 11.13
CA THR A 136 -34.05 19.51 12.46
C THR A 136 -35.40 18.80 12.45
N ALA A 137 -35.89 18.35 11.28
CA ALA A 137 -37.15 17.62 11.15
C ALA A 137 -37.04 16.26 11.88
N PRO A 138 -37.98 15.91 12.80
CA PRO A 138 -37.82 14.75 13.68
C PRO A 138 -37.67 13.39 12.97
N LEU A 139 -38.28 13.22 11.80
CA LEU A 139 -38.16 11.98 11.00
C LEU A 139 -36.79 11.91 10.31
N ASP A 140 -36.36 13.00 9.66
CA ASP A 140 -35.06 13.07 8.98
C ASP A 140 -33.89 12.93 9.97
N THR A 141 -34.01 13.54 11.15
CA THR A 141 -33.07 13.37 12.27
C THR A 141 -32.95 11.90 12.68
N GLN A 142 -34.06 11.18 12.83
CA GLN A 142 -34.04 9.75 13.19
C GLN A 142 -33.47 8.87 12.06
N LEU A 143 -33.85 9.15 10.81
CA LEU A 143 -33.35 8.43 9.65
C LEU A 143 -31.83 8.65 9.45
N TRP A 144 -31.36 9.88 9.64
CA TRP A 144 -29.93 10.22 9.64
C TRP A 144 -29.19 9.49 10.75
N ASN A 145 -29.72 9.49 11.99
CA ASN A 145 -29.13 8.76 13.11
C ASN A 145 -28.99 7.26 12.83
N LYS A 146 -29.98 6.63 12.18
CA LYS A 146 -29.91 5.22 11.78
C LYS A 146 -28.96 4.96 10.61
N LYS A 147 -28.86 5.87 9.63
CA LYS A 147 -27.83 5.82 8.59
C LYS A 147 -26.42 5.89 9.19
N ASN A 148 -26.21 6.80 10.14
CA ASN A 148 -24.94 6.94 10.87
C ASN A 148 -24.61 5.70 11.73
N GLU A 149 -25.56 5.17 12.51
CA GLU A 149 -25.37 3.97 13.36
C GLU A 149 -24.98 2.74 12.52
N LEU A 150 -25.63 2.53 11.37
CA LEU A 150 -25.32 1.44 10.44
C LEU A 150 -23.94 1.64 9.77
N LEU A 151 -23.61 2.85 9.32
CA LEU A 151 -22.30 3.14 8.73
C LEU A 151 -21.16 2.95 9.73
N TYR A 152 -21.30 3.49 10.95
CA TYR A 152 -20.30 3.33 12.00
C TYR A 152 -20.05 1.85 12.29
N THR A 153 -21.12 1.06 12.43
CA THR A 153 -21.04 -0.38 12.66
C THR A 153 -20.36 -1.12 11.51
N ARG A 154 -20.75 -0.83 10.26
CA ARG A 154 -20.16 -1.44 9.04
C ARG A 154 -18.68 -1.09 8.89
N ILE A 155 -18.31 0.16 9.15
CA ILE A 155 -16.92 0.62 9.16
C ILE A 155 -16.14 -0.14 10.24
N PHE A 156 -16.59 -0.15 11.49
CA PHE A 156 -15.86 -0.78 12.60
C PHE A 156 -15.68 -2.30 12.43
N GLN A 157 -16.71 -3.00 11.92
CA GLN A 157 -16.64 -4.43 11.58
C GLN A 157 -15.66 -4.73 10.45
N SER A 158 -15.46 -3.79 9.52
CA SER A 158 -14.53 -3.94 8.38
C SER A 158 -13.05 -3.70 8.72
N LEU A 159 -12.68 -3.58 10.00
CA LEU A 159 -11.30 -3.36 10.44
C LEU A 159 -10.69 -4.64 11.00
N ASN A 160 -9.42 -4.94 10.70
CA ASN A 160 -8.68 -5.96 11.45
C ASN A 160 -8.38 -5.50 12.90
N ALA A 161 -7.91 -6.40 13.77
CA ALA A 161 -7.62 -6.08 15.17
C ALA A 161 -6.65 -4.89 15.30
N THR A 162 -5.46 -5.00 14.69
CA THR A 162 -4.41 -3.97 14.74
C THR A 162 -4.89 -2.58 14.31
N VAL A 163 -5.76 -2.49 13.31
CA VAL A 163 -6.35 -1.23 12.86
C VAL A 163 -7.35 -0.68 13.89
N ARG A 164 -8.19 -1.53 14.52
CA ARG A 164 -9.06 -1.11 15.63
C ARG A 164 -8.27 -0.64 16.84
N ASP A 165 -7.26 -1.41 17.24
CA ASP A 165 -6.41 -1.11 18.40
C ASP A 165 -5.69 0.23 18.21
N SER A 166 -5.26 0.53 16.99
CA SER A 166 -4.65 1.81 16.66
C SER A 166 -5.56 3.00 16.96
N LEU A 167 -6.89 2.87 16.80
CA LEU A 167 -7.82 4.01 16.88
C LEU A 167 -7.80 4.68 18.26
N GLY A 168 -7.40 3.94 19.30
CA GLY A 168 -7.34 4.45 20.67
C GLY A 168 -8.73 4.62 21.30
N PRO A 169 -8.86 5.46 22.33
CA PRO A 169 -10.15 5.73 22.96
C PRO A 169 -11.04 6.55 22.01
N LEU A 170 -11.87 5.86 21.23
CA LEU A 170 -12.92 6.48 20.44
C LEU A 170 -13.90 7.23 21.35
N ASP A 171 -14.13 8.51 21.06
CA ASP A 171 -15.13 9.37 21.71
C ASP A 171 -16.49 8.66 21.82
N ASN A 172 -17.26 8.95 22.87
CA ASN A 172 -18.58 8.31 23.09
C ASN A 172 -19.64 8.68 22.01
N TYR A 173 -19.31 9.53 21.04
CA TYR A 173 -20.18 9.87 19.92
C TYR A 173 -19.88 8.92 18.74
N MET A 174 -20.81 8.01 18.43
CA MET A 174 -20.70 6.98 17.39
C MET A 174 -20.82 7.57 15.96
N ALA A 175 -20.02 8.58 15.62
CA ALA A 175 -20.06 9.28 14.35
C ALA A 175 -19.25 8.53 13.28
N ALA A 176 -19.93 8.06 12.22
CA ALA A 176 -19.31 7.38 11.09
C ALA A 176 -18.27 8.27 10.38
N ALA A 177 -18.55 9.57 10.26
CA ALA A 177 -17.62 10.57 9.73
C ALA A 177 -16.29 10.65 10.50
N THR A 178 -16.33 10.57 11.84
CA THR A 178 -15.13 10.68 12.69
C THR A 178 -14.18 9.49 12.52
N ILE A 179 -14.72 8.26 12.57
CA ILE A 179 -13.91 7.05 12.35
C ILE A 179 -13.40 6.96 10.90
N TRP A 180 -14.24 7.35 9.92
CA TRP A 180 -13.85 7.46 8.51
C TRP A 180 -12.67 8.42 8.29
N LYS A 181 -12.73 9.62 8.89
CA LYS A 181 -11.69 10.64 8.83
C LYS A 181 -10.40 10.21 9.53
N SER A 182 -10.49 9.59 10.70
CA SER A 182 -9.34 9.05 11.43
C SER A 182 -8.62 7.95 10.62
N LEU A 183 -9.37 7.02 10.02
CA LEU A 183 -8.80 6.00 9.14
C LEU A 183 -8.19 6.60 7.87
N ALA A 184 -8.82 7.62 7.28
CA ALA A 184 -8.24 8.35 6.16
C ALA A 184 -6.92 9.03 6.52
N GLN A 185 -6.83 9.73 7.66
CA GLN A 185 -5.61 10.43 8.09
C GLN A 185 -4.41 9.49 8.34
N ARG A 186 -4.65 8.20 8.59
CA ARG A 186 -3.64 7.21 8.95
C ARG A 186 -3.25 6.25 7.82
N TYR A 187 -4.22 5.88 6.99
CA TYR A 187 -4.08 4.83 5.98
C TYR A 187 -4.31 5.32 4.55
N ALA A 188 -4.85 6.53 4.35
CA ALA A 188 -4.77 7.17 3.03
C ALA A 188 -3.33 7.65 2.81
N ILE A 189 -2.71 7.16 1.73
CA ILE A 189 -1.56 7.83 1.15
C ILE A 189 -2.02 9.24 0.75
N SER A 190 -1.35 10.28 1.24
CA SER A 190 -1.73 11.65 0.87
C SER A 190 -1.54 11.87 -0.63
N HIS A 191 -2.34 12.74 -1.27
CA HIS A 191 -2.21 13.02 -2.70
C HIS A 191 -0.78 13.48 -3.09
N ALA A 192 -0.11 14.21 -2.19
CA ALA A 192 1.28 14.64 -2.38
C ALA A 192 2.28 13.46 -2.32
N GLU A 193 2.05 12.47 -1.45
CA GLU A 193 2.86 11.25 -1.31
C GLU A 193 2.57 10.27 -2.46
N GLU A 194 1.32 10.08 -2.86
CA GLU A 194 0.96 9.25 -4.02
C GLU A 194 1.57 9.80 -5.30
N ARG A 195 1.56 11.13 -5.47
CA ARG A 195 2.33 11.81 -6.51
C ARG A 195 3.82 11.54 -6.40
N LEU A 196 4.42 11.72 -5.22
CA LEU A 196 5.87 11.53 -5.02
C LEU A 196 6.30 10.09 -5.35
N GLN A 197 5.52 9.09 -4.92
CA GLN A 197 5.75 7.68 -5.24
C GLN A 197 5.57 7.38 -6.73
N THR A 198 4.56 7.96 -7.39
CA THR A 198 4.34 7.79 -8.83
C THR A 198 5.45 8.45 -9.65
N THR A 199 5.87 9.65 -9.26
CA THR A 199 7.02 10.38 -9.81
C THR A 199 8.30 9.57 -9.70
N LYS A 200 8.56 8.99 -8.51
CA LYS A 200 9.70 8.10 -8.28
C LYS A 200 9.64 6.85 -9.18
N LYS A 201 8.48 6.19 -9.26
CA LYS A 201 8.28 5.02 -10.14
C LYS A 201 8.55 5.36 -11.60
N MET A 202 8.03 6.48 -12.12
CA MET A 202 8.28 6.92 -13.49
C MET A 202 9.78 7.18 -13.75
N ARG A 203 10.45 7.93 -12.87
CA ARG A 203 11.90 8.20 -12.96
C ARG A 203 12.75 6.92 -12.89
N ASP A 204 12.34 5.96 -12.07
CA ASP A 204 13.07 4.71 -11.81
C ASP A 204 12.63 3.54 -12.72
N LEU A 205 11.68 3.77 -13.66
CA LEU A 205 11.19 2.73 -14.57
C LEU A 205 12.26 2.35 -15.59
N ARG A 206 12.66 1.08 -15.60
CA ARG A 206 13.63 0.53 -16.54
C ARG A 206 13.07 -0.73 -17.19
N LEU A 207 13.38 -0.92 -18.46
CA LEU A 207 13.15 -2.18 -19.17
C LEU A 207 13.88 -3.32 -18.44
N LYS A 208 13.22 -4.47 -18.28
CA LYS A 208 13.74 -5.65 -17.60
C LYS A 208 13.52 -6.87 -18.46
N ASN A 209 14.47 -7.81 -18.45
CA ASN A 209 14.37 -9.10 -19.13
C ASN A 209 14.02 -9.02 -20.63
N ASN A 210 14.28 -7.88 -21.28
CA ASN A 210 13.84 -7.53 -22.63
C ASN A 210 12.31 -7.52 -22.87
N ASP A 211 11.49 -7.51 -21.80
CA ASP A 211 10.03 -7.44 -21.89
C ASP A 211 9.57 -6.00 -22.16
N ILE A 212 9.56 -5.65 -23.45
CA ILE A 212 9.11 -4.34 -23.90
C ILE A 212 7.61 -4.13 -23.63
N HIS A 213 6.78 -5.18 -23.67
CA HIS A 213 5.33 -5.02 -23.57
C HIS A 213 4.89 -4.63 -22.16
N THR A 214 5.50 -5.25 -21.13
CA THR A 214 5.29 -4.80 -19.74
C THR A 214 5.84 -3.38 -19.54
N TYR A 215 7.04 -3.07 -20.05
CA TYR A 215 7.62 -1.73 -19.92
C TYR A 215 6.78 -0.62 -20.58
N LEU A 216 6.23 -0.86 -21.78
CA LEU A 216 5.32 0.07 -22.46
C LEU A 216 4.02 0.29 -21.66
N THR A 217 3.50 -0.77 -21.06
CA THR A 217 2.27 -0.72 -20.25
C THR A 217 2.51 0.06 -18.96
N ASP A 218 3.54 -0.30 -18.18
CA ASP A 218 3.96 0.41 -16.97
C ASP A 218 4.20 1.91 -17.24
N PHE A 219 4.84 2.26 -18.36
CA PHE A 219 5.09 3.66 -18.71
C PHE A 219 3.79 4.42 -19.02
N ARG A 220 2.92 3.85 -19.85
CA ARG A 220 1.62 4.46 -20.22
C ARG A 220 0.73 4.64 -18.98
N ASP A 221 0.65 3.64 -18.10
CA ASP A 221 -0.09 3.71 -16.84
C ASP A 221 0.48 4.73 -15.85
N LEU A 222 1.82 4.83 -15.72
CA LEU A 222 2.45 5.83 -14.86
C LEU A 222 2.27 7.26 -15.40
N LYS A 223 2.31 7.46 -16.73
CA LYS A 223 2.01 8.77 -17.35
C LYS A 223 0.55 9.17 -17.12
N ALA A 224 -0.39 8.25 -17.39
CA ALA A 224 -1.81 8.49 -17.14
C ALA A 224 -2.09 8.80 -15.65
N LYS A 225 -1.44 8.08 -14.73
CA LYS A 225 -1.55 8.32 -13.30
C LYS A 225 -1.00 9.69 -12.89
N LEU A 226 0.17 10.10 -13.39
CA LEU A 226 0.71 11.44 -13.12
C LEU A 226 -0.24 12.56 -13.56
N VAL A 227 -0.78 12.47 -14.79
CA VAL A 227 -1.79 13.42 -15.29
C VAL A 227 -3.04 13.42 -14.41
N SER A 228 -3.51 12.25 -13.95
CA SER A 228 -4.66 12.16 -13.02
C SER A 228 -4.42 12.81 -11.65
N LEU A 229 -3.15 12.93 -11.23
CA LEU A 229 -2.70 13.61 -10.02
C LEU A 229 -2.36 15.09 -10.27
N GLY A 230 -2.72 15.64 -11.44
CA GLY A 230 -2.50 17.03 -11.85
C GLY A 230 -1.10 17.36 -12.39
N GLU A 231 -0.21 16.37 -12.54
CA GLU A 231 1.16 16.57 -13.00
C GLU A 231 1.24 16.65 -14.53
N ASN A 232 1.30 17.88 -15.03
CA ASN A 232 1.44 18.20 -16.45
C ASN A 232 2.92 18.50 -16.80
N TRP A 233 3.76 17.46 -16.77
CA TRP A 233 5.15 17.58 -17.23
C TRP A 233 5.21 17.84 -18.74
N ALA A 234 6.30 18.47 -19.20
CA ALA A 234 6.54 18.64 -20.63
C ALA A 234 6.73 17.28 -21.32
N GLU A 235 6.26 17.15 -22.57
CA GLU A 235 6.41 15.90 -23.33
C GLU A 235 7.86 15.52 -23.60
N SER A 236 8.80 16.47 -23.58
CA SER A 236 10.24 16.17 -23.57
C SER A 236 10.66 15.40 -22.32
N THR A 237 10.13 15.75 -21.14
CA THR A 237 10.41 15.01 -19.89
C THR A 237 9.92 13.57 -19.97
N TYR A 238 8.75 13.32 -20.55
CA TYR A 238 8.26 11.94 -20.77
C TYR A 238 9.11 11.20 -21.82
N HIS A 239 9.43 11.83 -22.95
CA HIS A 239 10.28 11.28 -24.01
C HIS A 239 11.69 10.90 -23.50
N ASP A 240 12.32 11.79 -22.74
CA ASP A 240 13.68 11.57 -22.20
C ASP A 240 13.68 10.45 -21.14
N LEU A 241 12.69 10.42 -20.25
CA LEU A 241 12.55 9.33 -19.27
C LEU A 241 12.22 7.99 -19.92
N PHE A 242 11.51 7.99 -21.05
CA PHE A 242 11.27 6.79 -21.85
C PHE A 242 12.57 6.24 -22.45
N ILE A 243 13.34 7.09 -23.14
CA ILE A 243 14.60 6.68 -23.79
C ILE A 243 15.64 6.24 -22.74
N LEU A 244 15.78 6.97 -21.64
CA LEU A 244 16.60 6.56 -20.49
C LEU A 244 16.10 5.27 -19.81
N GLY A 245 14.83 4.93 -20.01
CA GLY A 245 14.19 3.73 -19.49
C GLY A 245 14.52 2.45 -20.26
N LEU A 246 14.78 2.56 -21.58
CA LEU A 246 15.17 1.44 -22.44
C LEU A 246 16.61 0.96 -22.19
N GLY A 247 17.50 1.87 -21.77
CA GLY A 247 18.93 1.58 -21.62
C GLY A 247 19.58 1.22 -22.96
N ASP A 248 20.40 0.18 -22.98
CA ASP A 248 21.11 -0.28 -24.18
C ASP A 248 20.21 -1.08 -25.15
N TRP A 249 18.98 -1.44 -24.74
CA TRP A 249 18.09 -2.25 -25.56
C TRP A 249 17.60 -1.46 -26.79
N GLN A 250 17.90 -2.00 -27.98
CA GLN A 250 17.64 -1.36 -29.28
C GLN A 250 18.32 0.02 -29.46
N GLN A 251 19.39 0.33 -28.70
CA GLN A 251 20.06 1.62 -28.72
C GLN A 251 20.42 2.12 -30.13
N GLU A 252 20.88 1.23 -31.03
CA GLU A 252 21.20 1.60 -32.42
C GLU A 252 19.98 2.04 -33.22
N PHE A 253 18.83 1.37 -33.02
CA PHE A 253 17.57 1.72 -33.69
C PHE A 253 16.98 3.02 -33.12
N VAL A 254 17.05 3.21 -31.80
CA VAL A 254 16.64 4.47 -31.14
C VAL A 254 17.51 5.63 -31.61
N ARG A 255 18.84 5.46 -31.66
CA ARG A 255 19.78 6.44 -32.21
C ARG A 255 19.45 6.77 -33.66
N MET A 256 19.29 5.76 -34.52
CA MET A 256 18.91 5.95 -35.93
C MET A 256 17.60 6.75 -36.08
N LYS A 257 16.59 6.49 -35.24
CA LYS A 257 15.30 7.22 -35.27
C LYS A 257 15.42 8.67 -34.78
N LEU A 258 16.31 8.95 -33.83
CA LEU A 258 16.67 10.32 -33.44
C LEU A 258 17.44 11.02 -34.57
N ASP A 259 18.42 10.36 -35.18
CA ASP A 259 19.24 10.90 -36.28
C ASP A 259 18.38 11.24 -37.52
N GLU A 260 17.49 10.35 -37.94
CA GLU A 260 16.49 10.59 -39.01
C GLU A 260 15.63 11.84 -38.72
N PHE A 261 15.18 11.98 -37.48
CA PHE A 261 14.32 13.07 -37.05
C PHE A 261 15.07 14.42 -36.99
N TYR A 262 16.31 14.44 -36.50
CA TYR A 262 17.11 15.66 -36.45
C TYR A 262 17.66 16.06 -37.82
N ALA A 263 17.98 15.11 -38.69
CA ALA A 263 18.42 15.38 -40.06
C ALA A 263 17.35 16.07 -40.93
N THR A 264 16.07 15.96 -40.57
CA THR A 264 14.93 16.46 -41.36
C THR A 264 14.34 17.79 -40.87
N LYS A 265 14.80 18.36 -39.74
CA LYS A 265 14.17 19.55 -39.12
C LYS A 265 15.10 20.76 -39.01
N GLN A 266 14.94 21.71 -39.93
CA GLN A 266 15.43 23.09 -39.76
C GLN A 266 14.38 23.91 -39.00
N GLY A 267 14.43 23.89 -37.66
CA GLY A 267 13.51 24.63 -36.81
C GLY A 267 13.74 24.42 -35.31
N PRO A 268 12.83 24.87 -34.44
CA PRO A 268 12.88 24.57 -33.02
C PRO A 268 12.87 23.05 -32.77
N ILE A 269 13.64 22.60 -31.77
CA ILE A 269 13.65 21.19 -31.37
C ILE A 269 12.24 20.78 -30.93
N GLN A 270 11.71 19.76 -31.62
CA GLN A 270 10.52 19.02 -31.24
C GLN A 270 10.98 17.62 -30.80
N ASN A 271 10.15 16.87 -30.08
CA ASN A 271 10.45 15.47 -29.77
C ASN A 271 9.97 14.55 -30.90
N LEU A 272 10.47 13.32 -30.93
CA LEU A 272 9.86 12.26 -31.73
C LEU A 272 8.45 11.95 -31.18
N ASP A 273 7.53 11.52 -32.04
CA ASP A 273 6.22 11.04 -31.61
C ASP A 273 6.42 9.76 -30.78
N LEU A 274 6.03 9.84 -29.51
CA LEU A 274 6.36 8.83 -28.51
C LEU A 274 5.52 7.55 -28.71
N ASP A 275 4.24 7.66 -29.08
CA ASP A 275 3.40 6.49 -29.32
C ASP A 275 3.80 5.78 -30.62
N VAL A 276 4.16 6.52 -31.66
CA VAL A 276 4.74 5.96 -32.90
C VAL A 276 6.06 5.24 -32.62
N LEU A 277 6.91 5.76 -31.74
CA LEU A 277 8.15 5.08 -31.32
C LEU A 277 7.84 3.79 -30.53
N MET A 278 6.92 3.85 -29.56
CA MET A 278 6.53 2.69 -28.74
C MET A 278 6.03 1.53 -29.61
N ASP A 279 5.16 1.80 -30.57
CA ASP A 279 4.53 0.78 -31.41
C ASP A 279 5.53 0.18 -32.43
N GLN A 280 6.51 0.97 -32.90
CA GLN A 280 7.65 0.46 -33.67
C GLN A 280 8.56 -0.45 -32.84
N LEU A 281 8.85 -0.10 -31.58
CA LEU A 281 9.66 -0.92 -30.67
C LEU A 281 8.97 -2.25 -30.32
N ALA A 282 7.66 -2.22 -30.07
CA ALA A 282 6.84 -3.42 -29.89
C ALA A 282 6.92 -4.36 -31.11
N THR A 283 6.81 -3.80 -32.31
CA THR A 283 6.92 -4.55 -33.57
C THR A 283 8.32 -5.14 -33.79
N ARG A 284 9.39 -4.43 -33.39
CA ARG A 284 10.76 -4.97 -33.44
C ARG A 284 10.98 -6.13 -32.48
N ALA A 285 10.36 -6.11 -31.30
CA ALA A 285 10.50 -7.20 -30.32
C ALA A 285 9.86 -8.50 -30.82
N THR A 286 8.64 -8.45 -31.36
CA THR A 286 7.96 -9.65 -31.90
C THR A 286 8.73 -10.27 -33.06
N ALA A 287 9.21 -9.44 -34.01
CA ALA A 287 10.05 -9.89 -35.13
C ALA A 287 11.37 -10.53 -34.65
N THR A 288 12.01 -9.95 -33.62
CA THR A 288 13.23 -10.51 -33.03
C THR A 288 12.96 -11.91 -32.46
N THR A 289 11.88 -12.08 -31.70
CA THR A 289 11.48 -13.38 -31.13
C THR A 289 11.23 -14.43 -32.21
N THR A 290 10.48 -14.11 -33.28
CA THR A 290 10.23 -15.04 -34.38
C THR A 290 11.54 -15.49 -35.05
N SER A 291 12.49 -14.57 -35.27
CA SER A 291 13.79 -14.91 -35.85
C SER A 291 14.68 -15.78 -34.94
N ALA A 292 14.50 -15.71 -33.61
CA ALA A 292 15.18 -16.57 -32.66
C ALA A 292 14.60 -18.01 -32.66
N THR A 293 13.27 -18.14 -32.78
CA THR A 293 12.58 -19.44 -32.89
C THR A 293 12.84 -20.15 -34.22
N GLN A 294 13.16 -19.41 -35.29
CA GLN A 294 13.40 -19.94 -36.63
C GLN A 294 14.86 -20.30 -36.97
N ARG A 295 15.73 -20.56 -35.97
CA ARG A 295 17.02 -21.22 -36.24
C ARG A 295 16.79 -22.71 -36.57
N PRO A 296 17.11 -23.19 -37.79
CA PRO A 296 17.08 -24.62 -38.06
C PRO A 296 18.16 -25.32 -37.24
N VAL A 297 17.85 -26.49 -36.68
CA VAL A 297 18.88 -27.42 -36.23
C VAL A 297 19.50 -28.02 -37.48
N TYR A 298 20.55 -27.37 -37.99
CA TYR A 298 21.43 -28.01 -38.97
C TYR A 298 22.17 -29.15 -38.26
N GLU A 299 21.79 -30.38 -38.57
CA GLU A 299 22.60 -31.55 -38.29
C GLU A 299 24.00 -31.33 -38.87
N ARG A 300 25.02 -31.64 -38.09
CA ARG A 300 26.42 -31.46 -38.48
C ARG A 300 26.86 -32.68 -39.30
N PRO A 301 27.17 -32.53 -40.60
CA PRO A 301 27.76 -33.63 -41.36
C PRO A 301 29.15 -33.95 -40.79
N GLU A 302 29.54 -35.22 -40.76
CA GLU A 302 30.87 -35.63 -40.33
C GLU A 302 31.90 -35.32 -41.42
N GLU A 303 32.52 -34.14 -41.36
CA GLU A 303 33.70 -33.83 -42.17
C GLU A 303 34.88 -34.72 -41.75
N GLN A 304 35.05 -35.82 -42.49
CA GLN A 304 36.23 -36.68 -42.40
C GLN A 304 37.50 -35.87 -42.72
N ARG A 305 38.27 -35.53 -41.69
CA ARG A 305 39.54 -34.82 -41.82
C ARG A 305 40.64 -35.73 -42.38
N GLN A 306 40.59 -35.99 -43.70
CA GLN A 306 41.69 -36.62 -44.41
C GLN A 306 42.82 -35.60 -44.58
N CYS A 307 43.71 -35.52 -43.58
CA CYS A 307 44.85 -34.62 -43.57
C CYS A 307 45.84 -34.99 -44.67
N HIS A 308 46.02 -34.10 -45.66
CA HIS A 308 46.79 -34.40 -46.87
C HIS A 308 47.98 -33.46 -47.11
N TYR A 309 48.39 -32.67 -46.10
CA TYR A 309 49.43 -31.65 -46.26
C TYR A 309 50.29 -31.42 -44.98
N CYS A 310 50.92 -32.49 -44.48
CA CYS A 310 51.88 -32.44 -43.37
C CYS A 310 53.14 -33.28 -43.66
N GLU A 311 53.88 -32.95 -44.73
CA GLU A 311 55.26 -33.45 -44.93
C GLU A 311 56.23 -32.30 -45.25
N ASN A 312 57.48 -32.48 -44.82
CA ASN A 312 58.70 -31.80 -45.30
C ASN A 312 58.88 -30.29 -45.06
N THR A 313 59.14 -29.92 -43.79
CA THR A 313 60.45 -29.34 -43.39
C THR A 313 60.74 -29.70 -41.92
N GLY A 314 61.87 -30.29 -41.52
CA GLY A 314 62.97 -30.83 -42.33
C GLY A 314 64.31 -30.12 -42.16
N HIS A 315 64.81 -30.00 -40.92
CA HIS A 315 66.23 -30.12 -40.55
C HIS A 315 66.41 -30.27 -39.03
#